data_AF-K1UQ91-F1
#
_entry.id   AF-K1UQ91-F1
#
_cell.length_a   1.000
_cell.length_b   1.000
_cell.length_c   1.000
_cell.angle_alpha   90.00
_cell.angle_beta   90.00
_cell.angle_gamma   90.00
#
_symmetry.space_group_name_H-M   'P 1'
#
loop_
_entity.id
_entity.type
_entity.pdbx_description
1 polymer ?
#
loop_
_entity_poly.entity_id
_entity_poly.type
_entity_poly.pdbx_seq_one_letter_code
_entity_poly.pdbx_strand_id
1 'polypeptide(L)' 'MIHTAKQLKDKVKNMSGGNSEVAQALIRTYFMERFLERVSVSEYRNNFILKGGMLVASIVGV' A
#
# COMPACT_ATOMS: atom_id res chain seq x y z
N MET A 1 2.47 -15.12 -7.88
CA MET A 1 3.00 -14.64 -6.58
C MET A 1 4.11 -13.62 -6.91
N ILE A 2 4.11 -12.45 -6.27
CA ILE A 2 5.10 -11.40 -6.52
C ILE A 2 6.27 -11.64 -5.56
N HIS A 3 7.47 -11.87 -6.09
CA HIS A 3 8.65 -12.24 -5.30
C HIS A 3 9.75 -11.18 -5.32
N THR A 4 9.70 -10.25 -6.27
CA THR A 4 10.71 -9.19 -6.41
C THR A 4 10.07 -7.82 -6.53
N ALA A 5 10.82 -6.78 -6.12
CA ALA A 5 10.41 -5.39 -6.29
C ALA A 5 10.17 -5.01 -7.76
N LYS A 6 10.90 -5.64 -8.70
CA LYS A 6 10.71 -5.42 -10.13
C LYS A 6 9.36 -5.93 -10.60
N GLN A 7 8.97 -7.16 -10.23
CA GLN A 7 7.66 -7.72 -10.56
C GLN A 7 6.50 -6.87 -10.03
N LEU A 8 6.65 -6.29 -8.84
CA LEU A 8 5.67 -5.35 -8.30
C LEU A 8 5.57 -4.09 -9.16
N LYS A 9 6.71 -3.46 -9.47
CA LYS A 9 6.76 -2.23 -10.28
C LYS A 9 6.22 -2.45 -11.70
N ASP A 10 6.56 -3.58 -12.33
CA ASP A 10 6.07 -3.94 -13.66
C ASP A 10 4.54 -4.15 -13.65
N LYS A 11 4.02 -4.81 -12.63
CA LYS A 11 2.57 -4.98 -12.46
C LYS A 11 1.85 -3.63 -12.29
N VAL A 12 2.39 -2.76 -11.43
CA VAL A 12 1.85 -1.40 -11.21
C VAL A 12 1.89 -0.59 -12.51
N LYS A 13 2.99 -0.66 -13.27
CA LYS A 13 3.13 0.02 -14.56
C LYS A 13 2.06 -0.45 -15.56
N ASN A 14 1.84 -1.77 -15.65
CA ASN A 14 0.81 -2.34 -16.52
C ASN A 14 -0.61 -1.92 -16.09
N MET A 15 -0.90 -1.92 -14.78
CA MET A 15 -2.20 -1.47 -14.25
C MET A 15 -2.45 0.02 -14.47
N SER A 16 -1.41 0.84 -14.46
CA SER A 16 -1.52 2.29 -14.64
C SER A 16 -1.78 2.75 -16.08
N GLY A 17 -1.75 1.83 -17.06
CA GLY A 17 -1.89 2.20 -18.48
C GLY A 17 -0.79 3.14 -18.99
N GLY A 18 0.37 3.18 -18.32
CA GLY A 18 1.46 4.12 -18.61
C GLY A 18 1.32 5.48 -17.93
N ASN A 19 0.24 5.76 -17.20
CA ASN A 19 0.09 6.99 -16.44
C ASN A 19 0.96 6.93 -15.16
N SER A 20 1.90 7.86 -15.07
CA SER A 20 2.89 7.91 -13.99
C SER A 20 2.25 8.24 -12.63
N GLU A 21 1.25 9.13 -12.61
CA GLU A 21 0.56 9.53 -11.38
C GLU A 21 -0.27 8.39 -10.82
N VAL A 22 -0.98 7.67 -11.70
CA VAL A 22 -1.76 6.48 -11.34
C VAL A 22 -0.83 5.39 -10.81
N ALA A 23 0.31 5.14 -11.46
CA ALA A 23 1.30 4.19 -10.97
C ALA A 23 1.81 4.54 -9.57
N GLN A 24 2.07 5.83 -9.31
CA GLN A 24 2.50 6.31 -8.01
C GLN A 24 1.41 6.20 -6.94
N ALA A 25 0.14 6.45 -7.28
CA ALA A 25 -0.97 6.24 -6.37
C ALA A 25 -1.12 4.76 -6.00
N LEU A 26 -1.12 3.86 -6.99
CA LEU A 26 -1.24 2.42 -6.80
C LEU A 26 -0.15 1.86 -5.87
N ILE A 27 1.11 2.27 -6.07
CA ILE A 27 2.19 1.74 -5.23
C ILE A 27 2.14 2.27 -3.80
N ARG A 28 1.67 3.52 -3.59
CA ARG A 28 1.46 4.09 -2.26
C ARG A 28 0.33 3.37 -1.52
N THR A 29 -0.81 3.15 -2.16
CA THR A 29 -1.95 2.43 -1.58
C THR A 29 -1.54 0.99 -1.25
N TYR A 30 -0.89 0.28 -2.18
CA TYR A 30 -0.40 -1.07 -1.93
C TYR A 30 0.58 -1.14 -0.75
N PHE A 31 1.55 -0.23 -0.69
CA PHE A 31 2.50 -0.18 0.42
C PHE A 31 1.78 -0.01 1.76
N MET A 32 0.85 0.93 1.79
CA MET A 32 0.05 1.28 2.95
C MET A 32 -0.75 0.09 3.49
N GLU A 33 -1.51 -0.60 2.65
CA GLU A 33 -2.28 -1.78 3.03
C GLU A 33 -1.37 -2.89 3.60
N ARG A 34 -0.29 -3.20 2.88
CA ARG A 34 0.65 -4.26 3.30
C ARG A 34 1.37 -3.91 4.59
N PHE A 35 1.67 -2.63 4.82
CA PHE A 35 2.26 -2.16 6.06
C PHE A 35 1.28 -2.33 7.22
N LEU A 36 0.05 -1.85 7.08
CA LEU A 36 -0.98 -1.95 8.13
C LEU A 36 -1.32 -3.40 8.48
N GLU A 37 -1.44 -4.28 7.49
CA GLU A 37 -1.68 -5.71 7.70
C GLU A 37 -0.53 -6.37 8.48
N ARG A 38 0.73 -6.05 8.14
CA ARG A 38 1.88 -6.59 8.88
C ARG A 38 1.91 -6.09 10.32
N VAL A 39 1.62 -4.81 10.55
CA VAL A 39 1.57 -4.24 11.90
C VAL A 39 0.46 -4.91 12.71
N SER A 40 -0.72 -5.12 12.14
CA SER A 40 -1.89 -5.65 12.87
C SER A 40 -1.68 -7.07 13.39
N VAL A 41 -0.91 -7.90 12.68
CA VAL A 41 -0.59 -9.27 13.12
C VAL A 41 0.73 -9.38 13.90
N SER A 42 1.54 -8.33 13.93
CA SER A 42 2.82 -8.32 14.64
C SER A 42 2.67 -8.21 16.17
N GLU A 43 3.78 -8.42 16.86
CA GLU A 43 3.94 -8.10 18.29
C GLU A 43 3.77 -6.60 18.58
N TYR A 44 3.98 -5.73 17.59
CA TYR A 44 3.89 -4.27 17.71
C TYR A 44 2.49 -3.70 17.53
N ARG A 45 1.47 -4.54 17.35
CA ARG A 45 0.09 -4.10 17.04
C ARG A 45 -0.46 -3.07 18.04
N ASN A 46 -0.07 -3.19 19.31
CA ASN A 46 -0.51 -2.29 20.39
C ASN A 46 0.41 -1.07 20.57
N ASN A 47 1.55 -1.04 19.88
CA ASN A 47 2.53 0.05 19.91
C ASN A 47 2.35 1.02 18.74
N PHE A 48 1.36 0.79 17.88
CA PHE A 48 1.10 1.60 16.71
C PHE A 48 -0.34 2.13 16.74
N ILE A 49 -0.49 3.46 16.65
CA ILE A 49 -1.81 4.10 16.57
C ILE A 49 -1.97 4.72 15.18
N LEU A 50 -2.91 4.19 14.40
CA LEU A 50 -3.32 4.75 13.11
C LEU A 50 -4.23 5.97 13.32
N LYS A 51 -3.90 7.10 12.69
CA LYS A 51 -4.64 8.38 12.86
C LYS A 51 -4.70 9.17 11.55
N GLY A 52 -5.38 10.32 11.61
CA GLY A 52 -5.37 11.35 10.55
C GLY A 52 -5.82 10.84 9.19
N GLY A 53 -5.23 11.41 8.12
CA GLY A 53 -5.57 11.03 6.73
C GLY A 53 -5.25 9.57 6.40
N MET A 54 -4.28 8.97 7.08
CA MET A 54 -3.92 7.56 6.91
C MET A 54 -5.02 6.63 7.45
N LEU A 55 -5.65 7.00 8.57
CA LEU A 55 -6.84 6.30 9.09
C LEU A 55 -8.01 6.44 8.12
N VAL A 56 -8.30 7.65 7.65
CA VAL A 56 -9.40 7.89 6.71
C VAL A 56 -9.19 7.08 5.41
N ALA A 57 -7.99 7.11 4.84
CA ALA A 57 -7.66 6.36 3.63
C ALA A 57 -7.81 4.84 3.82
N SER A 58 -7.46 4.31 5.01
CA SER A 58 -7.62 2.88 5.30
C SER A 58 -9.07 2.41 5.43
N ILE A 59 -10.00 3.34 5.73
CA ILE A 59 -11.43 3.05 5.88
C ILE A 59 -12.16 3.23 4.56
N VAL A 60 -11.89 4.32 3.86
CA VAL A 60 -12.67 4.72 2.67
C VAL A 60 -12.15 4.04 1.39
N GLY A 61 -10.86 3.71 1.35
CA GLY A 61 -10.19 3.35 0.10
C GLY A 61 -10.06 4.59 -0.79
N VAL A 62 -8.83 4.96 -1.15
CA VAL A 62 -8.55 6.05 -2.10
C VAL A 62 -8.04 5.45 -3.39
#